data_AF-A0A3E0WT68-F1
#
_entry.id   AF-A0A3E0WT68-F1
#
_cell.length_a   1.000
_cell.length_b   1.000
_cell.length_c   1.000
_cell.angle_alpha   90.00
_cell.angle_beta   90.00
_cell.angle_gamma   90.00
#
_symmetry.space_group_name_H-M   'P 1'
#
loop_
_entity.id
_entity.type
_entity.pdbx_description
1 polymer ?
#
loop_
_entity_poly.entity_id
_entity_poly.type
_entity_poly.pdbx_seq_one_letter_code
_entity_poly.pdbx_strand_id
1 'polypeptide(L)'
;MARRKNQQRAPAKASKAAATNTGQGNGNPLQAVEMRRHFQGPIPHPDTLQQYELIHPGSAEIIIGMAAKEQAHRHQMSNKALRAETREATMGQVFAFLLGTIVVLSGTYAAVNGHPVFGGLLGGGGLASLLSVFIIGRRRGK
;
A
#
# COMPACT_ATOMS: atom_id res chain seq x y z
N MET A 1 -62.48 -26.41 -23.67
CA MET A 1 -62.01 -25.49 -22.62
C MET A 1 -62.33 -24.06 -23.07
N ALA A 2 -63.52 -23.49 -22.81
CA ALA A 2 -63.97 -22.92 -21.52
C ALA A 2 -63.00 -21.83 -20.99
N ARG A 3 -63.14 -20.56 -21.41
CA ARG A 3 -63.98 -19.48 -20.82
C ARG A 3 -63.63 -19.06 -19.38
N ARG A 4 -62.96 -17.91 -19.22
CA ARG A 4 -63.28 -16.73 -18.36
C ARG A 4 -62.12 -15.70 -18.50
N LYS A 5 -62.30 -14.53 -19.13
CA LYS A 5 -62.95 -13.28 -18.65
C LYS A 5 -62.06 -12.58 -17.60
N ASN A 6 -61.18 -11.64 -17.97
CA ASN A 6 -61.43 -10.23 -18.37
C ASN A 6 -61.93 -9.34 -17.22
N GLN A 7 -61.01 -8.57 -16.62
CA GLN A 7 -61.13 -7.29 -15.90
C GLN A 7 -59.69 -6.71 -15.87
N GLN A 8 -59.30 -5.70 -16.67
CA GLN A 8 -59.55 -4.25 -16.51
C GLN A 8 -59.08 -3.74 -15.13
N ARG A 9 -58.20 -2.74 -15.00
CA ARG A 9 -58.06 -1.42 -15.68
C ARG A 9 -56.56 -0.99 -15.74
N ALA A 10 -56.10 0.01 -16.48
CA ALA A 10 -56.54 0.67 -17.73
C ALA A 10 -55.39 1.59 -18.26
N PRO A 11 -55.17 1.73 -19.59
CA PRO A 11 -54.04 2.52 -20.14
C PRO A 11 -54.43 3.97 -20.50
N ALA A 12 -53.89 4.94 -19.76
CA ALA A 12 -53.99 6.36 -20.12
C ALA A 12 -52.90 6.73 -21.15
N LYS A 13 -53.26 6.73 -22.44
CA LYS A 13 -52.43 7.30 -23.51
C LYS A 13 -52.35 8.82 -23.36
N ALA A 14 -51.21 9.43 -23.66
CA ALA A 14 -51.00 10.17 -24.92
C ALA A 14 -49.93 11.28 -24.82
N SER A 15 -49.11 11.34 -25.88
CA SER A 15 -48.58 12.55 -26.51
C SER A 15 -47.88 13.62 -25.66
N LYS A 16 -46.56 13.74 -25.85
CA LYS A 16 -45.89 15.05 -25.94
C LYS A 16 -44.64 14.97 -26.83
N ALA A 17 -44.89 14.83 -28.13
CA ALA A 17 -43.90 14.97 -29.19
C ALA A 17 -44.52 15.75 -30.36
N ALA A 18 -44.55 17.08 -30.25
CA ALA A 18 -44.79 18.02 -31.35
C ALA A 18 -44.25 19.40 -30.93
N ALA A 19 -43.58 20.10 -31.85
CA ALA A 19 -42.88 21.35 -31.59
C ALA A 19 -43.83 22.56 -31.40
N THR A 20 -43.30 23.69 -30.90
CA THR A 20 -43.19 24.95 -31.68
C THR A 20 -42.52 26.09 -30.89
N ASN A 21 -41.45 26.64 -31.49
CA ASN A 21 -40.84 27.98 -31.41
C ASN A 21 -40.62 28.74 -30.08
N THR A 22 -39.32 28.96 -29.82
CA THR A 22 -38.65 30.28 -29.86
C THR A 22 -39.15 31.42 -28.94
N GLY A 23 -38.43 31.59 -27.82
CA GLY A 23 -38.31 32.85 -27.09
C GLY A 23 -36.88 32.97 -26.55
N GLN A 24 -36.22 34.12 -26.75
CA GLN A 24 -34.81 34.33 -26.40
C GLN A 24 -34.56 34.41 -24.89
N GLY A 25 -33.39 33.95 -24.45
CA GLY A 25 -32.91 34.16 -23.08
C GLY A 25 -31.52 33.55 -22.86
N ASN A 26 -30.48 34.37 -22.89
CA ASN A 26 -29.13 33.93 -22.54
C ASN A 26 -29.06 33.52 -21.07
N GLY A 27 -28.98 32.21 -20.82
CA GLY A 27 -28.82 31.65 -19.49
C GLY A 27 -27.89 30.45 -19.55
N ASN A 28 -26.61 30.67 -19.26
CA ASN A 28 -25.65 29.59 -19.06
C ASN A 28 -26.21 28.66 -17.96
N PRO A 29 -26.36 27.34 -18.18
CA PRO A 29 -26.77 26.45 -17.11
C PRO A 29 -25.65 26.44 -16.07
N LEU A 30 -25.86 27.22 -14.99
CA LEU A 30 -25.04 27.19 -13.80
C LEU A 30 -25.14 25.79 -13.22
N GLN A 31 -24.22 24.93 -13.63
CA GLN A 31 -24.01 23.61 -13.05
C GLN A 31 -23.74 23.85 -11.57
N ALA A 32 -24.71 23.52 -10.72
CA ALA A 32 -24.57 23.61 -9.28
C ALA A 32 -23.52 22.57 -8.86
N VAL A 33 -22.27 23.00 -8.76
CA VAL A 33 -21.15 22.17 -8.30
C VAL A 33 -21.39 21.88 -6.82
N GLU A 34 -21.96 20.70 -6.55
CA GLU A 34 -22.12 20.17 -5.19
C GLU A 34 -20.71 19.90 -4.61
N MET A 35 -20.17 20.91 -3.92
CA MET A 35 -18.82 20.92 -3.35
C MET A 35 -18.72 19.96 -2.16
N ARG A 36 -18.71 18.65 -2.43
CA ARG A 36 -18.50 17.59 -1.42
C ARG A 36 -17.11 17.73 -0.81
N ARG A 37 -17.04 18.34 0.36
CA ARG A 37 -15.82 18.42 1.18
C ARG A 37 -15.47 17.01 1.70
N HIS A 38 -14.71 16.26 0.92
CA HIS A 38 -14.23 14.95 1.32
C HIS A 38 -12.92 15.10 2.11
N PHE A 39 -13.03 15.15 3.44
CA PHE A 39 -11.86 15.20 4.32
C PHE A 39 -11.37 13.78 4.62
N GLN A 40 -10.11 13.48 4.29
CA GLN A 40 -9.45 12.24 4.64
C GLN A 40 -8.26 12.54 5.56
N GLY A 41 -8.37 12.10 6.80
CA GLY A 41 -7.36 12.27 7.84
C GLY A 41 -7.72 11.45 9.07
N PRO A 42 -6.78 11.16 9.98
CA PRO A 42 -7.03 10.37 11.18
C PRO A 42 -7.89 11.12 12.22
N ILE A 43 -8.07 12.43 12.04
CA ILE A 43 -8.86 13.32 12.90
C ILE A 43 -9.94 13.99 12.02
N PRO A 44 -11.19 14.16 12.47
CA PRO A 44 -12.23 14.85 11.70
C PRO A 44 -11.90 16.34 11.46
N HIS A 45 -12.65 16.99 10.57
CA HIS A 45 -12.59 18.44 10.44
C HIS A 45 -12.95 19.12 11.78
N PRO A 46 -12.30 20.24 12.19
CA PRO A 46 -12.57 20.90 13.46
C PRO A 46 -14.05 21.23 13.69
N ASP A 47 -14.77 21.72 12.67
CA ASP A 47 -16.22 21.98 12.74
C ASP A 47 -17.02 20.72 13.13
N THR A 48 -16.62 19.54 12.64
CA THR A 48 -17.27 18.26 12.94
C THR A 48 -16.89 17.75 14.33
N LEU A 49 -15.64 17.94 14.75
CA LEU A 49 -15.21 17.68 16.15
C LEU A 49 -15.99 18.55 17.15
N GLN A 50 -16.20 19.82 16.82
CA GLN A 50 -16.99 20.74 17.64
C GLN A 50 -18.46 20.30 17.74
N GLN A 51 -19.03 19.81 16.64
CA GLN A 51 -20.38 19.22 16.65
C GLN A 51 -20.46 17.96 17.52
N TYR A 52 -19.46 17.07 17.49
CA TYR A 52 -19.42 15.92 18.40
C TYR A 52 -19.33 16.32 19.88
N GLU A 53 -18.51 17.33 20.20
CA GLU A 53 -18.37 17.87 21.56
C GLU A 53 -19.67 18.52 22.07
N LEU A 54 -20.40 19.22 21.18
CA LEU A 54 -21.72 19.79 21.47
C LEU A 54 -22.81 18.72 21.69
N ILE A 55 -22.72 17.55 21.05
CA ILE A 55 -23.65 16.43 21.23
C ILE A 55 -23.35 15.68 22.54
N HIS A 56 -22.07 15.45 22.83
CA HIS A 56 -21.63 14.78 24.05
C HIS A 56 -20.23 15.28 24.47
N PRO A 57 -20.10 16.00 25.60
CA PRO A 57 -18.82 16.56 26.04
C PRO A 57 -17.83 15.43 26.38
N GLY A 58 -16.57 15.61 25.97
CA GLY A 58 -15.50 14.61 26.00
C GLY A 58 -15.35 13.79 24.70
N SER A 59 -16.29 13.91 23.75
CA SER A 59 -16.21 13.17 22.48
C SER A 59 -14.97 13.54 21.65
N ALA A 60 -14.59 14.82 21.64
CA ALA A 60 -13.42 15.28 20.88
C ALA A 60 -12.12 14.67 21.41
N GLU A 61 -11.95 14.59 22.74
CA GLU A 61 -10.79 13.97 23.37
C GLU A 61 -10.71 12.47 23.08
N ILE A 62 -11.84 11.75 23.11
CA ILE A 62 -11.89 10.32 22.76
C ILE A 62 -11.46 10.11 21.30
N ILE A 63 -11.96 10.91 20.36
CA ILE A 63 -11.62 10.81 18.94
C ILE A 63 -10.13 11.10 18.69
N ILE A 64 -9.61 12.19 19.26
CA ILE A 64 -8.18 12.56 19.14
C ILE A 64 -7.30 11.50 19.81
N GLY A 65 -7.71 10.97 20.97
CA GLY A 65 -7.02 9.89 21.68
C GLY A 65 -7.00 8.57 20.90
N MET A 66 -8.08 8.22 20.18
CA MET A 66 -8.09 7.07 19.27
C MET A 66 -7.14 7.29 18.08
N ALA A 67 -7.17 8.47 17.46
CA ALA A 67 -6.27 8.83 16.37
C ALA A 67 -4.79 8.76 16.78
N ALA A 68 -4.45 9.27 17.96
CA ALA A 68 -3.10 9.22 18.53
C ALA A 68 -2.65 7.79 18.85
N LYS A 69 -3.54 6.94 19.40
CA LYS A 69 -3.28 5.51 19.64
C LYS A 69 -3.01 4.76 18.34
N GLU A 70 -3.81 5.00 17.30
CA GLU A 70 -3.61 4.38 15.98
C GLU A 70 -2.30 4.84 15.33
N GLN A 71 -1.98 6.14 15.39
CA GLN A 71 -0.70 6.65 14.92
C GLN A 71 0.48 6.02 15.67
N ALA A 72 0.40 5.90 17.00
CA ALA A 72 1.41 5.23 17.82
C ALA A 72 1.55 3.74 17.47
N HIS A 73 0.43 3.04 17.22
CA HIS A 73 0.45 1.65 16.77
C HIS A 73 1.14 1.49 15.41
N ARG A 74 0.81 2.34 14.43
CA ARG A 74 1.46 2.35 13.11
C ARG A 74 2.96 2.65 13.20
N HIS A 75 3.37 3.59 14.05
CA HIS A 75 4.79 3.88 14.33
C HIS A 75 5.50 2.69 14.99
N GLN A 76 4.86 2.00 15.93
CA GLN A 76 5.42 0.79 16.53
C GLN A 76 5.57 -0.35 15.52
N MET A 77 4.60 -0.54 14.62
CA MET A 77 4.68 -1.54 13.55
C MET A 77 5.77 -1.22 12.54
N SER A 78 5.89 0.05 12.12
CA SER A 78 6.99 0.53 11.27
C SER A 78 8.36 0.29 11.92
N ASN A 79 8.52 0.69 13.18
CA ASN A 79 9.76 0.46 13.94
C ASN A 79 10.09 -1.03 14.14
N LYS A 80 9.08 -1.89 14.33
CA LYS A 80 9.28 -3.34 14.39
C LYS A 80 9.73 -3.91 13.04
N ALA A 81 9.13 -3.48 11.94
CA ALA A 81 9.52 -3.90 10.59
C ALA A 81 10.96 -3.49 10.26
N LEU A 82 11.34 -2.23 10.48
CA LEU A 82 12.71 -1.74 10.27
C LEU A 82 13.74 -2.49 11.14
N ARG A 83 13.38 -2.83 12.39
CA ARG A 83 14.23 -3.65 13.28
C ARG A 83 14.32 -5.11 12.84
N ALA A 84 13.27 -5.67 12.24
CA ALA A 84 13.30 -7.01 11.67
C ALA A 84 14.20 -7.04 10.43
N GLU A 85 14.01 -6.12 9.48
CA GLU A 85 14.80 -5.98 8.26
C GLU A 85 16.31 -5.83 8.55
N THR A 86 16.66 -4.90 9.45
CA THR A 86 18.06 -4.72 9.88
C THR A 86 18.63 -5.94 10.62
N ARG A 87 17.80 -6.67 11.38
CA ARG A 87 18.22 -7.93 12.01
C ARG A 87 18.44 -9.05 10.98
N GLU A 88 17.55 -9.20 10.01
CA GLU A 88 17.68 -10.19 8.93
C GLU A 88 18.92 -9.91 8.08
N ALA A 89 19.16 -8.66 7.70
CA ALA A 89 20.36 -8.25 6.98
C ALA A 89 21.65 -8.54 7.77
N THR A 90 21.69 -8.19 9.06
CA THR A 90 22.87 -8.45 9.91
C THR A 90 23.11 -9.93 10.16
N MET A 91 22.07 -10.73 10.43
CA MET A 91 22.23 -12.20 10.56
C MET A 91 22.70 -12.81 9.23
N GLY A 92 22.13 -12.40 8.10
CA GLY A 92 22.56 -12.84 6.76
C GLY A 92 24.04 -12.53 6.49
N GLN A 93 24.51 -11.34 6.87
CA GLN A 93 25.92 -10.96 6.76
C GLN A 93 26.83 -11.81 7.67
N VAL A 94 26.40 -12.13 8.90
CA VAL A 94 27.15 -13.00 9.81
C VAL A 94 27.27 -14.43 9.25
N PHE A 95 26.17 -15.02 8.75
CA PHE A 95 26.22 -16.34 8.11
C PHE A 95 27.08 -16.34 6.85
N ALA A 96 27.00 -15.30 6.01
CA ALA A 96 27.85 -15.16 4.83
C ALA A 96 29.34 -15.06 5.19
N PHE A 97 29.68 -14.32 6.26
CA PHE A 97 31.05 -14.24 6.77
C PHE A 97 31.55 -15.60 7.27
N LEU A 98 30.78 -16.30 8.11
CA LEU A 98 31.15 -17.63 8.62
C LEU A 98 31.36 -18.65 7.49
N LEU A 99 30.42 -18.74 6.55
CA LEU A 99 30.55 -19.65 5.39
C LEU A 99 31.74 -19.26 4.51
N GLY A 100 31.94 -17.96 4.25
CA GLY A 100 33.09 -17.46 3.50
C GLY A 100 34.42 -17.83 4.15
N THR A 101 34.54 -17.65 5.47
CA THR A 101 35.75 -18.04 6.23
C THR A 101 36.00 -19.55 6.17
N ILE A 102 34.96 -20.38 6.32
CA ILE A 102 35.09 -21.85 6.21
C ILE A 102 35.58 -22.26 4.81
N VAL A 103 35.02 -21.67 3.74
CA VAL A 103 35.41 -21.96 2.36
C VAL A 103 36.85 -21.52 2.08
N VAL A 104 37.25 -20.33 2.53
CA VAL A 104 38.63 -19.84 2.39
C VAL A 104 39.61 -20.75 3.14
N LEU A 105 39.36 -21.06 4.42
CA LEU A 105 40.21 -21.96 5.20
C LEU A 105 40.34 -23.35 4.57
N SER A 106 39.22 -23.92 4.10
CA SER A 106 39.20 -25.22 3.41
C SER A 106 39.98 -25.19 2.09
N GLY A 107 39.83 -24.10 1.31
CA GLY A 107 40.55 -23.90 0.05
C GLY A 107 42.06 -23.72 0.24
N THR A 108 42.47 -22.93 1.25
CA THR A 108 43.88 -22.76 1.63
C THR A 108 44.47 -24.09 2.13
N TYR A 109 43.74 -24.84 2.95
CA TYR A 109 44.18 -26.16 3.43
C TYR A 109 44.37 -27.13 2.25
N ALA A 110 43.44 -27.20 1.30
CA ALA A 110 43.57 -28.03 0.10
C ALA A 110 44.74 -27.60 -0.79
N ALA A 111 44.99 -26.29 -0.93
CA ALA A 111 46.12 -25.77 -1.70
C ALA A 111 47.47 -26.20 -1.09
N VAL A 112 47.62 -26.10 0.24
CA VAL A 112 48.84 -26.47 0.97
C VAL A 112 49.10 -27.97 0.94
N ASN A 113 48.04 -28.80 0.96
CA ASN A 113 48.15 -30.27 0.82
C ASN A 113 48.41 -30.75 -0.63
N GLY A 114 48.91 -29.87 -1.51
CA GLY A 114 49.33 -30.24 -2.86
C GLY A 114 48.20 -30.37 -3.87
N HIS A 115 47.04 -29.74 -3.64
CA HIS A 115 45.94 -29.65 -4.63
C HIS A 115 45.70 -28.19 -5.08
N PRO A 116 46.70 -27.52 -5.70
CA PRO A 116 46.65 -26.10 -6.01
C PRO A 116 45.54 -25.74 -7.02
N VAL A 117 45.18 -26.65 -7.93
CA VAL A 117 44.08 -26.43 -8.90
C VAL A 117 42.73 -26.34 -8.18
N PHE A 118 42.48 -27.21 -7.19
CA PHE A 118 41.26 -27.16 -6.38
C PHE A 118 41.23 -25.92 -5.49
N GLY A 119 42.36 -25.58 -4.84
CA GLY A 119 42.49 -24.36 -4.05
C GLY A 119 42.27 -23.09 -4.88
N GLY A 120 42.84 -23.03 -6.09
CA GLY A 120 42.67 -21.92 -7.03
C GLY A 120 41.25 -21.79 -7.58
N LEU A 121 40.59 -22.91 -7.90
CA LEU A 121 39.20 -22.90 -8.37
C LEU A 121 38.22 -22.49 -7.26
N LEU A 122 38.41 -22.99 -6.04
CA LEU A 122 37.58 -22.61 -4.88
C LEU A 122 37.82 -21.16 -4.47
N GLY A 123 39.08 -20.71 -4.37
CA GLY A 123 39.43 -19.34 -4.02
C GLY A 123 38.99 -18.33 -5.08
N GLY A 124 39.41 -18.53 -6.33
CA GLY A 124 39.09 -17.64 -7.45
C GLY A 124 37.60 -17.65 -7.83
N GLY A 125 37.00 -18.84 -7.94
CA GLY A 125 35.57 -19.00 -8.24
C GLY A 125 34.68 -18.50 -7.10
N GLY A 126 35.06 -18.77 -5.85
CA GLY A 126 34.36 -18.25 -4.67
C GLY A 126 34.40 -16.73 -4.58
N LEU A 127 35.58 -16.12 -4.80
CA LEU A 127 35.73 -14.66 -4.83
C LEU A 127 34.95 -14.02 -5.99
N ALA A 128 35.02 -14.58 -7.20
CA ALA A 128 34.26 -14.11 -8.35
C ALA A 128 32.74 -14.18 -8.13
N SER A 129 32.26 -15.25 -7.48
CA SER A 129 30.86 -15.40 -7.08
C SER A 129 30.43 -14.32 -6.08
N LEU A 130 31.22 -14.10 -5.01
CA LEU A 130 30.95 -13.08 -3.99
C LEU A 130 30.92 -11.66 -4.59
N LEU A 131 31.88 -11.34 -5.45
CA LEU A 131 31.93 -10.06 -6.17
C LEU A 131 30.70 -9.89 -7.09
N SER A 132 30.26 -10.96 -7.77
CA SER A 132 29.08 -10.94 -8.63
C SER A 132 27.80 -10.64 -7.84
N VAL A 133 27.61 -11.30 -6.69
CA VAL A 133 26.48 -11.01 -5.77
C VAL A 133 26.50 -9.55 -5.31
N PHE A 134 27.68 -9.02 -4.95
CA PHE A 134 27.80 -7.63 -4.49
C PHE A 134 27.51 -6.60 -5.60
N ILE A 135 27.95 -6.88 -6.84
CA ILE A 135 27.64 -6.05 -8.02
C ILE A 135 26.14 -6.07 -8.35
N ILE A 136 25.50 -7.24 -8.28
CA ILE A 136 24.06 -7.39 -8.53
C ILE A 136 23.24 -6.70 -7.43
N GLY A 137 23.63 -6.87 -6.16
CA GLY A 137 22.99 -6.21 -5.02
C GLY A 137 22.97 -4.68 -5.18
N ARG A 138 24.12 -4.08 -5.56
CA ARG A 138 24.22 -2.64 -5.81
C ARG A 138 23.27 -2.14 -6.92
N ARG A 139 22.91 -2.96 -7.90
CA ARG A 139 21.98 -2.58 -8.98
C ARG A 139 20.50 -2.56 -8.57
N ARG A 140 20.13 -3.20 -7.44
CA ARG A 140 18.76 -3.21 -6.91
C ARG A 140 18.48 -2.06 -5.92
N GLY A 141 19.50 -1.28 -5.55
CA GLY A 141 19.38 -0.12 -4.66
C GLY A 141 19.14 1.21 -5.38
N LYS A 142 18.40 1.20 -6.49
CA LYS A 142 17.95 2.38 -7.25
C LYS A 142 16.52 2.17 -7.72
#